data_AF-A0A0K2W8W5-F1
#
_entry.id   AF-A0A0K2W8W5-F1
#
_cell.length_a   1.000
_cell.length_b   1.000
_cell.length_c   1.000
_cell.angle_alpha   90.00
_cell.angle_beta   90.00
_cell.angle_gamma   90.00
#
_symmetry.space_group_name_H-M   'P 1'
#
loop_
_entity.id
_entity.type
_entity.pdbx_description
1 polymer ?
#
loop_
_entity_poly.entity_id
_entity_poly.type
_entity_poly.pdbx_seq_one_letter_code
_entity_poly.pdbx_strand_id
1 'polypeptide(L)'
;MRYDKATVKEFILNYHKTVNNSDAYNEDIDIDEFFNVNDQAETHDIDNNVEESIFYIELEAVIERVATEKEHNLFLLICNGVSFEKIGSIFGVKEARTKQMLNRLLDKLE
;
A
#
# COMPACT_ATOMS: atom_id res chain seq x y z
N MET A 1 -16.42 0.85 -8.83
CA MET A 1 -15.15 1.31 -9.47
C MET A 1 -15.09 0.74 -10.90
N ARG A 2 -14.15 1.13 -11.80
CA ARG A 2 -14.06 0.54 -13.16
C ARG A 2 -13.50 -0.90 -13.19
N TYR A 3 -12.79 -1.29 -12.13
CA TYR A 3 -12.11 -2.58 -12.02
C TYR A 3 -12.98 -3.60 -11.31
N ASP A 4 -12.90 -4.86 -11.72
CA ASP A 4 -13.55 -5.94 -11.01
C ASP A 4 -12.83 -6.27 -9.69
N LYS A 5 -13.56 -6.93 -8.81
CA LYS A 5 -13.11 -7.26 -7.46
C LYS A 5 -11.84 -8.10 -7.41
N ALA A 6 -11.60 -8.97 -8.39
CA ALA A 6 -10.40 -9.81 -8.42
C ALA A 6 -9.17 -8.95 -8.72
N THR A 7 -9.27 -8.04 -9.70
CA THR A 7 -8.20 -7.07 -10.00
C THR A 7 -7.89 -6.17 -8.81
N VAL A 8 -8.90 -5.63 -8.13
CA VAL A 8 -8.69 -4.79 -6.93
C VAL A 8 -8.00 -5.57 -5.81
N LYS A 9 -8.42 -6.83 -5.60
CA LYS A 9 -7.82 -7.69 -4.59
C LYS A 9 -6.36 -8.00 -4.90
N GLU A 10 -6.06 -8.35 -6.15
CA GLU A 10 -4.70 -8.64 -6.59
C GLU A 10 -3.81 -7.42 -6.43
N PHE A 11 -4.29 -6.24 -6.80
CA PHE A 11 -3.58 -4.99 -6.61
C PHE A 11 -3.24 -4.73 -5.13
N ILE A 12 -4.23 -4.74 -4.23
CA ILE A 12 -4.02 -4.51 -2.79
C ILE A 12 -2.96 -5.47 -2.22
N LEU A 13 -3.03 -6.75 -2.59
CA LEU A 13 -2.11 -7.77 -2.09
C LEU A 13 -0.68 -7.61 -2.61
N ASN A 14 -0.47 -6.93 -3.73
CA ASN A 14 0.83 -6.81 -4.38
C ASN A 14 1.41 -5.39 -4.38
N TYR A 15 0.64 -4.36 -3.97
CA TYR A 15 1.07 -2.96 -4.04
C TYR A 15 2.41 -2.69 -3.32
N HIS A 16 2.67 -3.37 -2.20
CA HIS A 16 3.95 -3.26 -1.49
C HIS A 16 5.16 -3.66 -2.36
N LYS A 17 4.98 -4.50 -3.37
CA LYS A 17 6.05 -4.87 -4.32
C LYS A 17 6.38 -3.74 -5.28
N THR A 18 5.40 -2.88 -5.59
CA THR A 18 5.60 -1.68 -6.40
C THR A 18 6.42 -0.65 -5.62
N VAL A 19 6.09 -0.43 -4.35
CA VAL A 19 6.81 0.50 -3.46
C VAL A 19 8.22 -0.01 -3.10
N ASN A 20 8.36 -1.31 -2.80
CA ASN A 20 9.64 -1.90 -2.38
C ASN A 20 10.57 -2.33 -3.53
N ASN A 21 10.12 -2.24 -4.80
CA ASN A 21 10.99 -2.42 -5.98
C ASN A 21 11.66 -1.10 -6.40
N SER A 22 11.35 0.02 -5.75
CA SER A 22 12.16 1.20 -5.95
C SER A 22 13.52 0.94 -5.28
N ASP A 23 14.60 0.99 -6.06
CA ASP A 23 15.98 1.14 -5.58
C ASP A 23 16.16 2.44 -4.73
N ALA A 24 15.07 3.13 -4.37
CA ALA A 24 15.02 4.34 -3.57
C ALA A 24 15.24 4.09 -2.07
N TYR A 25 15.26 2.83 -1.61
CA TYR A 25 15.86 2.49 -0.32
C TYR A 25 17.38 2.42 -0.48
N ASN A 26 17.98 3.59 -0.62
CA ASN A 26 19.43 3.73 -0.60
C ASN A 26 19.85 3.70 0.89
N GLU A 27 20.05 2.49 1.43
CA GLU A 27 20.52 2.28 2.82
C GLU A 27 21.88 2.93 3.11
N ASP A 28 22.57 3.42 2.07
CA ASP A 28 23.91 4.01 2.13
C ASP A 28 23.93 5.56 2.20
N ILE A 29 22.77 6.25 2.22
CA ILE A 29 22.76 7.73 2.38
C ILE A 29 23.00 8.08 3.85
N ASP A 30 24.19 8.60 4.15
CA ASP A 30 24.51 9.17 5.46
C ASP A 30 23.64 10.41 5.74
N ILE A 31 23.34 10.65 7.02
CA ILE A 31 22.52 11.79 7.46
C ILE A 31 23.15 13.12 6.99
N ASP A 32 24.49 13.18 6.97
CA ASP A 32 25.21 14.37 6.53
C ASP A 32 25.08 14.62 5.01
N GLU A 33 24.85 13.57 4.21
CA GLU A 33 24.61 13.65 2.77
C GLU A 33 23.15 14.05 2.47
N PHE A 34 22.19 13.59 3.28
CA PHE A 34 20.78 13.99 3.18
C PHE A 34 20.54 15.50 3.30
N PHE A 35 21.34 16.20 4.12
CA PHE A 35 21.23 17.66 4.31
C PHE A 35 22.15 18.47 3.37
N ASN A 36 22.94 17.82 2.52
CA ASN A 36 23.87 18.49 1.63
C ASN A 36 23.19 18.88 0.31
N VAL A 37 22.81 20.15 0.18
CA VAL A 37 22.09 20.70 -0.97
C VAL A 37 23.06 21.14 -2.09
N ASN A 38 24.14 20.41 -2.33
CA ASN A 38 25.04 20.73 -3.45
C ASN A 38 24.45 20.16 -4.75
N ASP A 39 24.04 21.08 -5.62
CA ASP A 39 23.28 20.91 -6.87
C ASP A 39 23.85 19.93 -7.91
N GLN A 40 23.75 18.62 -7.68
CA GLN A 40 23.57 17.65 -8.75
C GLN A 40 22.55 16.60 -8.31
N ALA A 41 21.27 16.88 -8.55
CA ALA A 41 20.29 15.82 -8.58
C ALA A 41 20.70 14.86 -9.72
N GLU A 42 21.23 13.69 -9.37
CA GLU A 42 21.09 12.55 -10.26
C GLU A 42 19.60 12.47 -10.59
N THR A 43 19.29 12.58 -11.88
CA THR A 43 17.94 12.30 -12.36
C THR A 43 17.70 10.83 -12.11
N HIS A 44 17.19 10.50 -10.92
CA HIS A 44 16.51 9.24 -10.72
C HIS A 44 15.38 9.22 -11.73
N ASP A 45 15.37 8.21 -12.60
CA ASP A 45 14.26 7.97 -13.50
C ASP A 45 12.98 8.04 -12.66
N ILE A 46 12.06 8.94 -13.05
CA ILE A 46 10.76 9.05 -12.39
C ILE A 46 10.12 7.67 -12.53
N ASP A 47 9.96 7.02 -11.40
CA ASP A 47 9.52 5.63 -11.25
C ASP A 47 8.43 5.25 -12.27
N ASN A 48 8.62 4.12 -12.98
CA ASN A 48 7.68 3.61 -13.99
C ASN A 48 6.31 3.23 -13.40
N ASN A 49 6.14 3.37 -12.07
CA ASN A 49 4.95 2.98 -11.33
C ASN A 49 3.90 4.10 -11.14
N VAL A 50 3.90 5.13 -12.00
CA VAL A 50 2.94 6.26 -11.94
C VAL A 50 1.50 5.78 -12.00
N GLU A 51 1.19 4.81 -12.87
CA GLU A 51 -0.17 4.27 -13.02
C GLU A 51 -0.65 3.54 -11.76
N GLU A 52 0.21 2.75 -11.11
CA GLU A 52 -0.12 2.07 -9.87
C GLU A 52 -0.30 3.05 -8.71
N SER A 53 0.50 4.12 -8.67
CA SER A 53 0.37 5.18 -7.66
C SER A 53 -0.94 5.95 -7.81
N ILE A 54 -1.32 6.29 -9.06
CA ILE A 54 -2.63 6.90 -9.36
C ILE A 54 -3.76 5.96 -8.92
N PHE A 55 -3.66 4.68 -9.26
CA PHE A 55 -4.69 3.71 -8.90
C PHE A 55 -4.80 3.50 -7.38
N TYR A 56 -3.67 3.49 -6.66
CA TYR A 56 -3.67 3.46 -5.20
C TYR A 56 -4.42 4.65 -4.60
N ILE A 57 -4.13 5.87 -5.07
CA ILE A 57 -4.78 7.09 -4.57
C ILE A 57 -6.30 7.07 -4.86
N GLU A 58 -6.69 6.67 -6.07
CA GLU A 58 -8.11 6.53 -6.42
C GLU A 58 -8.82 5.49 -5.52
N LEU A 59 -8.16 4.36 -5.27
CA LEU A 59 -8.68 3.32 -4.41
C LEU A 59 -8.77 3.78 -2.95
N GLU A 60 -7.74 4.45 -2.44
CA GLU A 60 -7.70 5.01 -1.08
C GLU A 60 -8.87 5.99 -0.86
N ALA A 61 -9.11 6.91 -1.79
CA ALA A 61 -10.24 7.84 -1.71
C ALA A 61 -11.61 7.12 -1.65
N VAL A 62 -11.76 5.99 -2.34
CA VAL A 62 -12.97 5.16 -2.24
C VAL A 62 -13.04 4.47 -0.89
N ILE A 63 -11.93 3.90 -0.41
CA ILE A 63 -11.83 3.22 0.89
C ILE A 63 -12.18 4.19 2.01
N GLU A 64 -11.63 5.40 2.05
CA GLU A 64 -11.93 6.44 3.03
C GLU A 64 -13.44 6.74 3.15
N ARG A 65 -14.16 6.68 2.02
CA ARG A 65 -15.60 6.95 1.98
C ARG A 65 -16.45 5.79 2.51
N VAL A 66 -16.06 4.54 2.26
CA VAL A 66 -16.92 3.36 2.48
C VAL A 66 -16.48 2.47 3.64
N ALA A 67 -15.21 2.57 4.04
CA ALA A 67 -14.62 1.75 5.07
C ALA A 67 -14.85 2.34 6.46
N THR A 68 -14.92 1.45 7.44
CA THR A 68 -14.69 1.84 8.84
C THR A 68 -13.20 2.11 9.05
N GLU A 69 -12.85 2.86 10.10
CA GLU A 69 -11.45 3.11 10.47
C GLU A 69 -10.62 1.80 10.56
N LYS A 70 -11.21 0.74 11.12
CA LYS A 70 -10.54 -0.56 11.23
C LYS A 70 -10.29 -1.23 9.87
N GLU A 71 -11.19 -1.05 8.91
CA GLU A 71 -11.05 -1.55 7.54
C GLU A 71 -10.09 -0.70 6.70
N HIS A 72 -10.07 0.62 6.93
CA HIS A 72 -9.06 1.51 6.35
C HIS A 72 -7.66 1.12 6.84
N ASN A 73 -7.48 0.93 8.14
CA ASN A 73 -6.20 0.46 8.71
C ASN A 73 -5.81 -0.93 8.21
N LEU A 74 -6.79 -1.82 7.96
CA LEU A 74 -6.53 -3.11 7.31
C LEU A 74 -5.94 -2.93 5.91
N PHE A 75 -6.57 -2.07 5.09
CA PHE A 75 -6.10 -1.74 3.75
C PHE A 75 -4.67 -1.22 3.77
N LEU A 76 -4.38 -0.19 4.58
CA LEU A 76 -3.04 0.38 4.72
C LEU A 76 -1.99 -0.69 5.08
N LEU A 77 -2.28 -1.53 6.08
CA LEU A 77 -1.34 -2.57 6.53
C LEU A 77 -1.04 -3.59 5.42
N ILE A 78 -2.04 -3.98 4.63
CA ILE A 78 -1.84 -4.93 3.52
C ILE A 78 -1.02 -4.27 2.39
N CYS A 79 -1.35 -3.03 2.04
CA CYS A 79 -0.61 -2.25 1.03
C CYS A 79 0.84 -1.98 1.43
N ASN A 80 1.14 -1.96 2.73
CA ASN A 80 2.51 -1.91 3.28
C ASN A 80 3.17 -3.30 3.43
N GLY A 81 2.53 -4.38 2.96
CA GLY A 81 3.12 -5.72 2.95
C GLY A 81 3.04 -6.48 4.28
N VAL A 82 2.26 -6.00 5.25
CA VAL A 82 2.11 -6.67 6.55
C VAL A 82 1.30 -7.96 6.39
N SER A 83 1.79 -9.08 6.94
CA SER A 83 1.12 -10.37 6.83
C SER A 83 -0.22 -10.40 7.57
N PHE A 84 -1.18 -11.20 7.07
CA PHE A 84 -2.51 -11.36 7.70
C PHE A 84 -2.45 -11.83 9.17
N GLU A 85 -1.43 -12.62 9.51
CA GLU A 85 -1.19 -13.09 10.88
C GLU A 85 -0.76 -11.93 11.79
N LYS A 86 0.18 -11.10 11.32
CA LYS A 86 0.65 -9.93 12.07
C LYS A 86 -0.47 -8.90 12.23
N ILE A 87 -1.24 -8.63 11.17
CA ILE A 87 -2.44 -7.78 11.25
C ILE A 87 -3.46 -8.36 12.23
N GLY A 88 -3.67 -9.68 12.19
CA GLY A 88 -4.53 -10.37 13.14
C GLY A 88 -4.09 -10.09 14.59
N SER A 89 -2.80 -10.24 14.87
CA SER A 89 -2.22 -9.93 16.18
C SER A 89 -2.45 -8.46 16.59
N ILE A 90 -2.25 -7.50 15.66
CA ILE A 90 -2.51 -6.07 15.91
C ILE A 90 -3.98 -5.82 16.25
N PHE A 91 -4.90 -6.49 15.56
CA PHE A 91 -6.34 -6.32 15.74
C PHE A 91 -6.96 -7.18 16.86
N GLY A 92 -6.17 -8.04 17.50
CA GLY A 92 -6.64 -8.99 18.51
C GLY A 92 -7.51 -10.11 17.94
N VAL A 93 -7.27 -10.55 16.69
CA VAL A 93 -8.04 -11.58 15.99
C VAL A 93 -7.13 -12.61 15.31
N LYS A 94 -7.69 -13.76 14.92
CA LYS A 94 -6.95 -14.77 14.14
C LYS A 94 -6.79 -14.35 12.69
N GLU A 95 -5.76 -14.84 12.01
CA GLU A 95 -5.48 -14.61 10.58
C GLU A 95 -6.72 -14.82 9.69
N ALA A 96 -7.48 -15.89 9.92
CA ALA A 96 -8.70 -16.18 9.16
C ALA A 96 -9.73 -15.04 9.24
N ARG A 97 -9.81 -14.35 10.38
CA ARG A 97 -10.68 -13.19 10.56
C ARG A 97 -10.17 -11.99 9.75
N THR A 98 -8.86 -11.78 9.70
CA THR A 98 -8.25 -10.73 8.88
C THR A 98 -8.57 -10.94 7.39
N LYS A 99 -8.47 -12.17 6.88
CA LYS A 99 -8.87 -12.51 5.49
C LYS A 99 -10.36 -12.25 5.24
N GLN A 100 -11.23 -12.57 6.19
CA GLN A 100 -12.66 -12.25 6.09
C GLN A 100 -12.92 -10.74 6.06
N MET A 101 -12.17 -9.97 6.85
CA MET A 101 -12.30 -8.50 6.85
C MET A 101 -11.90 -7.92 5.49
N LEU A 102 -10.84 -8.43 4.84
CA LEU A 102 -10.49 -8.02 3.49
C LEU A 102 -11.61 -8.33 2.49
N ASN A 103 -12.19 -9.54 2.53
CA ASN A 103 -13.29 -9.88 1.63
C ASN A 103 -14.50 -8.96 1.83
N ARG A 104 -14.85 -8.64 3.08
CA ARG A 104 -15.95 -7.71 3.41
C ARG A 104 -15.67 -6.28 2.95
N LEU A 105 -14.41 -5.84 3.04
CA LEU A 105 -13.99 -4.55 2.51
C LEU A 105 -14.17 -4.53 0.99
N LEU A 106 -13.72 -5.58 0.29
CA LEU A 106 -13.90 -5.73 -1.15
C LEU A 106 -15.38 -5.74 -1.57
N ASP A 107 -16.26 -6.34 -0.76
CA ASP A 107 -17.73 -6.30 -1.00
C ASP A 107 -18.30 -4.87 -1.00
N LYS A 108 -17.62 -3.90 -0.35
CA LYS A 108 -18.06 -2.49 -0.28
C LYS A 108 -17.54 -1.62 -1.43
N LEU A 109 -16.62 -2.15 -2.23
CA LEU A 109 -16.01 -1.43 -3.36
C LEU A 109 -16.78 -1.62 -4.68
N GLU A 110 -17.78 -2.51 -4.65
CA GLU A 110 -18.76 -2.72 -5.72
C GLU A 110 -19.68 -1.50 -5.90
#